data_AF-A0A7W9GR86-F1
#
_entry.id   AF-A0A7W9GR86-F1
#
_cell.length_a   1.000
_cell.length_b   1.000
_cell.length_c   1.000
_cell.angle_alpha   90.00
_cell.angle_beta   90.00
_cell.angle_gamma   90.00
#
_symmetry.space_group_name_H-M   'P 1'
#
loop_
_entity.id
_entity.type
_entity.pdbx_description
1 polymer ?
#
loop_
_entity_poly.entity_id
_entity_poly.type
_entity_poly.pdbx_seq_one_letter_code
_entity_poly.pdbx_strand_id
1 'polypeptide(L)'
;MTPEIGIFGGSGLYTLLDDAETVPVRTAWGPPSAPLTVADVDGVGVAFLPRHGLRHELPPHRVNYRANVDAMRQVGVHTLLAPFAAGSLRPEIGPGDLVVVDQLVDRTWGRADTFHDRFDDGPRHVSLADPYTPRVRRALLEAGRATGATVHDGGTVVVINGPRFSTRAESAWHRQAGWHVVNMTQYPEAALAREAGLDFGGLALVTDYDTGLDGDPDVAPVGQEEVFEVFRSHIQRVRSLLFAAVVLLAGCGAAEEDEPEAAPSSAAPPSATMTPSAAPSSAAPSSPSPSPVATVVVPEELDFTAPTVGGGTFEGASLAGRPAVLWFWAPWCPVCRREAPLVADLASRYEDRVTFVGVAGLSGDLAAIEEFVSDGGVEGIVHLDDREGEVYSRFEVTQQYDLGLVSADGTVEVLRGPLDEDEIVAAVERLAAG
;
A
#
# COMPACT_ATOMS: atom_id res chain seq x y z
N MET A 1 -12.82 -3.10 -16.83
CA MET A 1 -13.79 -2.07 -16.40
C MET A 1 -13.07 -0.72 -16.42
N THR A 2 -13.74 0.39 -16.75
CA THR A 2 -13.10 1.72 -16.69
C THR A 2 -13.25 2.28 -15.28
N PRO A 3 -12.16 2.61 -14.56
CA PRO A 3 -12.26 3.17 -13.22
C PRO A 3 -12.71 4.63 -13.25
N GLU A 4 -13.73 4.96 -12.46
CA GLU A 4 -14.27 6.32 -12.31
C GLU A 4 -13.61 7.06 -11.13
N ILE A 5 -13.23 6.29 -10.11
CA ILE A 5 -12.67 6.80 -8.85
C ILE A 5 -11.24 6.28 -8.70
N GLY A 6 -10.31 7.16 -8.37
CA GLY A 6 -8.94 6.84 -8.04
C GLY A 6 -8.66 7.05 -6.56
N ILE A 7 -7.84 6.19 -5.98
CA ILE A 7 -7.40 6.31 -4.59
C ILE A 7 -5.88 6.33 -4.54
N PHE A 8 -5.32 7.37 -3.91
CA PHE A 8 -3.89 7.39 -3.61
C PHE A 8 -3.59 6.75 -2.27
N GLY A 9 -2.74 5.73 -2.27
CA GLY A 9 -2.24 5.08 -1.05
C GLY A 9 -1.19 5.94 -0.33
N GLY A 10 -1.43 6.29 0.93
CA GLY A 10 -0.44 6.91 1.82
C GLY A 10 0.47 5.88 2.52
N SER A 11 1.24 6.33 3.50
CA SER A 11 1.97 5.44 4.42
C SER A 11 1.05 4.35 4.95
N GLY A 12 1.44 3.07 4.86
CA GLY A 12 0.69 1.91 5.35
C GLY A 12 -0.51 1.47 4.49
N LEU A 13 -0.84 2.17 3.40
CA LEU A 13 -1.82 1.73 2.41
C LEU A 13 -1.11 1.50 1.07
N TYR A 14 -0.41 0.38 0.93
CA TYR A 14 0.37 0.03 -0.28
C TYR A 14 -0.37 -0.94 -1.21
N THR A 15 -1.35 -1.65 -0.65
CA THR A 15 -2.35 -2.43 -1.34
C THR A 15 -3.72 -2.04 -0.78
N LEU A 16 -4.71 -1.92 -1.65
CA LEU A 16 -6.08 -1.56 -1.25
C LEU A 16 -7.09 -2.55 -1.79
N LEU A 17 -6.97 -2.88 -3.06
CA LEU A 17 -7.95 -3.63 -3.82
C LEU A 17 -7.55 -5.10 -3.89
N ASP A 18 -8.49 -5.99 -3.55
CA ASP A 18 -8.36 -7.42 -3.76
C ASP A 18 -8.66 -7.74 -5.24
N ASP A 19 -8.07 -8.80 -5.79
CA ASP A 19 -8.25 -9.23 -7.20
C ASP A 19 -7.99 -8.14 -8.25
N ALA A 20 -7.08 -7.20 -7.95
CA ALA A 20 -6.82 -6.05 -8.80
C ALA A 20 -5.95 -6.38 -10.02
N GLU A 21 -6.34 -5.88 -11.19
CA GLU A 21 -5.54 -5.94 -12.41
C GLU A 21 -4.49 -4.83 -12.42
N THR A 22 -3.25 -5.15 -12.77
CA THR A 22 -2.21 -4.14 -12.99
C THR A 22 -2.33 -3.53 -14.38
N VAL A 23 -2.50 -2.21 -14.45
CA VAL A 23 -2.62 -1.45 -15.69
C VAL A 23 -1.31 -0.70 -15.96
N PRO A 24 -0.57 -1.03 -17.03
CA PRO A 24 0.64 -0.31 -17.40
C PRO A 24 0.29 1.05 -17.99
N VAL A 25 0.70 2.14 -17.31
CA VAL A 25 0.49 3.52 -17.79
C VAL A 25 1.83 4.21 -18.00
N ARG A 26 1.98 4.88 -19.15
CA ARG A 26 3.13 5.72 -19.46
C ARG A 26 2.69 7.17 -19.42
N THR A 27 3.45 8.01 -18.72
CA THR A 27 3.14 9.45 -18.63
C THR A 27 4.26 10.27 -19.27
N ALA A 28 3.92 11.47 -19.74
CA ALA A 28 4.92 12.43 -20.23
C ALA A 28 5.85 12.92 -19.11
N TRP A 29 5.50 12.66 -17.85
CA TRP A 29 6.17 13.16 -16.66
C TRP A 29 7.11 12.13 -16.03
N GLY A 30 7.35 11.00 -16.71
CA GLY A 30 8.12 9.88 -16.20
C GLY A 30 7.24 8.77 -15.62
N PRO A 31 7.82 7.79 -14.91
CA PRO A 31 7.06 6.71 -14.30
C PRO A 31 6.23 7.23 -13.10
N PRO A 32 5.01 6.72 -12.90
CA PRO A 32 4.30 6.85 -11.63
C PRO A 32 5.06 6.17 -10.49
N SER A 33 4.66 6.42 -9.24
CA SER A 33 5.31 5.86 -8.04
C SER A 33 5.31 4.32 -8.00
N ALA A 34 4.30 3.69 -8.59
CA ALA A 34 4.13 2.24 -8.68
C ALA A 34 3.25 1.90 -9.88
N PRO A 35 3.18 0.61 -10.30
CA PRO A 35 2.16 0.17 -11.24
C PRO A 35 0.76 0.50 -10.70
N LEU A 36 -0.09 1.09 -11.56
CA LEU A 36 -1.47 1.42 -11.22
C LEU A 36 -2.27 0.11 -11.21
N THR A 37 -3.12 -0.09 -10.20
CA THR A 37 -4.02 -1.25 -10.15
C THR A 37 -5.46 -0.81 -10.27
N VAL A 38 -6.32 -1.69 -10.81
CA VAL A 38 -7.75 -1.45 -10.98
C VAL A 38 -8.53 -2.66 -10.51
N ALA A 39 -9.59 -2.44 -9.73
CA ALA A 39 -10.53 -3.49 -9.33
C ALA A 39 -11.97 -2.96 -9.26
N ASP A 40 -12.91 -3.88 -9.08
CA ASP A 40 -14.29 -3.58 -8.75
C ASP A 40 -14.45 -3.42 -7.22
N VAL A 41 -15.14 -2.36 -6.80
CA VAL A 41 -15.57 -2.17 -5.41
C VAL A 41 -17.07 -1.95 -5.44
N ASP A 42 -17.83 -2.99 -5.07
CA ASP A 42 -19.30 -2.98 -5.04
C ASP A 42 -19.95 -2.49 -6.37
N GLY A 43 -19.40 -2.94 -7.51
CA GLY A 43 -19.88 -2.56 -8.84
C GLY A 43 -19.29 -1.25 -9.39
N VAL A 44 -18.35 -0.61 -8.67
CA VAL A 44 -17.67 0.62 -9.07
C VAL A 44 -16.23 0.33 -9.44
N GLY A 45 -15.81 0.76 -10.63
CA GLY A 45 -14.41 0.65 -11.03
C GLY A 45 -13.54 1.62 -10.24
N VAL A 46 -12.56 1.09 -9.51
CA VAL A 46 -11.63 1.87 -8.68
C VAL A 46 -10.19 1.65 -9.14
N ALA A 47 -9.48 2.74 -9.39
CA ALA A 47 -8.04 2.74 -9.60
C ALA A 47 -7.30 3.01 -8.27
N PHE A 48 -6.16 2.38 -8.07
CA PHE A 48 -5.33 2.57 -6.89
C PHE A 48 -3.86 2.76 -7.26
N LEU A 49 -3.20 3.68 -6.55
CA LEU A 49 -1.77 3.93 -6.71
C LEU A 49 -1.12 4.32 -5.37
N PRO A 50 -0.14 3.56 -4.86
CA PRO A 50 0.58 3.92 -3.66
C PRO A 50 1.58 5.04 -3.93
N ARG A 51 1.41 6.16 -3.23
CA ARG A 51 2.18 7.40 -3.42
C ARG A 51 3.67 7.20 -3.21
N HIS A 52 4.03 6.36 -2.25
CA HIS A 52 5.42 6.14 -1.82
C HIS A 52 6.11 4.96 -2.51
N GLY A 53 5.49 4.37 -3.54
CA GLY A 53 5.95 3.10 -4.10
C GLY A 53 5.42 1.90 -3.30
N LEU A 54 5.71 0.70 -3.80
CA LEU A 54 5.22 -0.56 -3.19
C LEU A 54 5.91 -0.88 -1.86
N ARG A 55 7.13 -0.39 -1.65
CA ARG A 55 7.97 -0.65 -0.48
C ARG A 55 8.21 0.60 0.36
N HIS A 56 7.41 1.65 0.14
CA HIS A 56 7.61 2.96 0.75
C HIS A 56 8.98 3.59 0.43
N GLU A 57 9.58 3.28 -0.73
CA GLU A 57 10.93 3.73 -1.08
C GLU A 57 11.01 5.22 -1.48
N LEU A 58 9.88 5.87 -1.78
CA LEU A 58 9.84 7.26 -2.23
C LEU A 58 9.49 8.21 -1.08
N PRO A 59 10.43 9.04 -0.58
CA PRO A 59 10.07 10.08 0.39
C PRO A 59 9.18 11.15 -0.25
N PRO A 60 8.38 11.92 0.53
CA PRO A 60 7.37 12.84 -0.01
C PRO A 60 7.86 13.84 -1.06
N HIS A 61 9.09 14.34 -0.95
CA HIS A 61 9.69 15.29 -1.90
C HIS A 61 10.21 14.64 -3.19
N ARG A 62 10.21 13.30 -3.29
CA ARG A 62 10.64 12.52 -4.47
C ARG A 62 9.48 11.82 -5.18
N VAL A 63 8.28 11.87 -4.63
CA VAL A 63 7.07 11.38 -5.28
C VAL A 63 6.87 12.13 -6.61
N ASN A 64 6.62 11.38 -7.68
CA ASN A 64 6.33 11.97 -8.99
C ASN A 64 4.84 12.31 -9.13
N TYR A 65 4.41 13.38 -8.45
CA TYR A 65 3.00 13.77 -8.38
C TYR A 65 2.36 13.99 -9.77
N ARG A 66 3.11 14.58 -10.72
CA ARG A 66 2.63 14.78 -12.10
C ARG A 66 2.32 13.45 -12.78
N ALA A 67 3.23 12.48 -12.69
CA ALA A 67 2.99 11.16 -13.27
C ALA A 67 1.83 10.42 -12.57
N ASN A 68 1.72 10.53 -11.25
CA ASN A 68 0.63 9.88 -10.50
C ASN A 68 -0.74 10.40 -10.91
N VAL A 69 -0.91 11.73 -10.95
CA VAL A 69 -2.19 12.36 -11.32
C VAL A 69 -2.50 12.14 -12.80
N ASP A 70 -1.52 12.28 -13.69
CA ASP A 70 -1.73 12.03 -15.12
C ASP A 70 -2.08 10.56 -15.40
N ALA A 71 -1.46 9.61 -14.69
CA ALA A 71 -1.78 8.19 -14.85
C ALA A 71 -3.24 7.89 -14.46
N MET A 72 -3.72 8.44 -13.34
CA MET A 72 -5.12 8.32 -12.94
C MET A 72 -6.07 8.88 -14.01
N ARG A 73 -5.79 10.11 -14.50
CA ARG A 73 -6.56 10.75 -15.56
C ARG A 73 -6.62 9.89 -16.83
N GLN A 74 -5.48 9.32 -17.24
CA GLN A 74 -5.39 8.50 -18.46
C GLN A 74 -6.22 7.22 -18.40
N VAL A 75 -6.41 6.62 -17.21
CA VAL A 75 -7.22 5.40 -17.06
C VAL A 75 -8.72 5.67 -16.90
N GLY A 76 -9.14 6.94 -16.92
CA GLY A 76 -10.55 7.33 -16.88
C GLY A 76 -11.05 7.86 -15.54
N VAL A 77 -10.18 7.95 -14.53
CA VAL A 77 -10.55 8.51 -13.23
C VAL A 77 -10.93 9.98 -13.41
N HIS A 78 -12.07 10.37 -12.83
CA HIS A 78 -12.49 11.77 -12.71
C HIS A 78 -12.60 12.25 -11.25
N THR A 79 -12.55 11.34 -10.27
CA THR A 79 -12.60 11.68 -8.84
C THR A 79 -11.48 10.98 -8.08
N LEU A 80 -10.70 11.74 -7.31
CA LEU A 80 -9.57 11.27 -6.52
C LEU A 80 -9.85 11.37 -5.02
N LEU A 81 -9.62 10.27 -4.30
CA LEU A 81 -9.57 10.23 -2.85
C LEU A 81 -8.11 10.09 -2.40
N ALA A 82 -7.67 10.98 -1.53
CA ALA A 82 -6.30 11.05 -1.06
C ALA A 82 -6.25 10.95 0.48
N PRO A 83 -6.25 9.74 1.05
CA PRO A 83 -5.90 9.55 2.45
C PRO A 83 -4.42 9.89 2.71
N PHE A 84 -4.14 10.46 3.88
CA PHE A 84 -2.78 10.77 4.34
C PHE A 84 -2.66 10.73 5.86
N ALA A 85 -1.49 10.35 6.38
CA ALA A 85 -1.16 10.52 7.78
C ALA A 85 -0.82 12.00 8.08
N ALA A 86 -1.19 12.48 9.25
CA ALA A 86 -0.91 13.85 9.67
C ALA A 86 -0.71 13.98 11.18
N GLY A 87 0.16 14.91 11.58
CA GLY A 87 0.27 15.35 12.97
C GLY A 87 -0.76 16.43 13.27
N SER A 88 -1.35 16.40 14.46
CA SER A 88 -2.31 17.39 14.93
C SER A 88 -1.64 18.65 15.48
N LEU A 89 -2.21 19.79 15.11
CA LEU A 89 -1.86 21.12 15.61
C LEU A 89 -2.92 21.63 16.62
N ARG A 90 -3.90 20.79 16.98
CA ARG A 90 -5.05 21.14 17.81
C ARG A 90 -5.27 20.11 18.92
N PRO A 91 -5.28 20.50 20.20
CA PRO A 91 -5.49 19.55 21.30
C PRO A 91 -6.80 18.75 21.21
N GLU A 92 -7.83 19.30 20.57
CA GLU A 92 -9.13 18.69 20.38
C GLU A 92 -9.21 17.71 19.20
N ILE A 93 -8.16 17.61 18.38
CA ILE A 93 -8.04 16.67 17.25
C ILE A 93 -6.95 15.66 17.62
N GLY A 94 -7.36 14.45 18.04
CA GLY A 94 -6.43 13.47 18.63
C GLY A 94 -6.02 12.34 17.69
N PRO A 95 -4.95 11.59 18.02
CA PRO A 95 -4.58 10.38 17.28
C PRO A 95 -5.75 9.40 17.11
N GLY A 96 -5.94 8.91 15.89
CA GLY A 96 -7.07 8.07 15.49
C GLY A 96 -8.29 8.82 14.96
N ASP A 97 -8.38 10.14 15.20
CA ASP A 97 -9.40 10.99 14.57
C ASP A 97 -9.13 11.14 13.08
N LEU A 98 -10.20 11.44 12.34
CA LEU A 98 -10.15 11.75 10.93
C LEU A 98 -10.50 13.21 10.68
N VAL A 99 -9.82 13.85 9.73
CA VAL A 99 -10.15 15.22 9.30
C VAL A 99 -10.41 15.23 7.80
N VAL A 100 -11.62 15.61 7.39
CA VAL A 100 -11.94 15.88 5.99
C VAL A 100 -11.56 17.32 5.69
N VAL A 101 -10.32 17.51 5.26
CA VAL A 101 -9.73 18.84 5.06
C VAL A 101 -10.46 19.63 3.97
N ASP A 102 -10.42 20.94 4.09
CA ASP A 102 -11.06 21.90 3.17
C ASP A 102 -10.10 22.99 2.67
N GLN A 103 -8.93 23.10 3.30
CA GLN A 103 -7.91 24.09 2.97
C GLN A 103 -6.50 23.51 3.11
N LEU A 104 -5.55 24.09 2.40
CA LEU A 104 -4.13 23.74 2.52
C LEU A 104 -3.24 24.98 2.57
N VAL A 105 -2.07 24.83 3.17
CA VAL A 105 -0.97 25.81 3.12
C VAL A 105 0.29 25.13 2.61
N ASP A 106 0.85 25.66 1.54
CA ASP A 106 2.07 25.14 0.95
C ASP A 106 3.33 25.67 1.67
N ARG A 107 4.17 24.74 2.13
CA ARG A 107 5.52 24.97 2.67
C ARG A 107 6.55 24.06 1.99
N THR A 108 6.20 23.53 0.83
CA THR A 108 7.05 22.66 0.01
C THR A 108 7.98 23.47 -0.88
N TRP A 109 8.97 22.81 -1.47
CA TRP A 109 9.88 23.41 -2.45
C TRP A 109 10.54 22.34 -3.31
N GLY A 110 10.91 22.71 -4.54
CA GLY A 110 11.63 21.83 -5.47
C GLY A 110 10.81 20.68 -6.07
N ARG A 111 9.50 20.62 -5.77
CA ARG A 111 8.55 19.68 -6.39
C ARG A 111 8.11 20.24 -7.73
N ALA A 112 7.91 19.39 -8.73
CA ALA A 112 7.24 19.80 -9.96
C ALA A 112 5.72 19.81 -9.69
N ASP A 113 5.13 21.00 -9.65
CA ASP A 113 3.79 21.25 -9.11
C ASP A 113 2.77 21.76 -10.13
N THR A 114 3.14 21.79 -11.42
CA THR A 114 2.24 22.12 -12.53
C THR A 114 2.50 21.23 -13.76
N PHE A 115 1.45 20.98 -14.54
CA PHE A 115 1.52 20.43 -15.88
C PHE A 115 1.88 21.49 -16.94
N HIS A 116 1.95 22.75 -16.55
CA HIS A 116 2.17 23.88 -17.45
C HIS A 116 3.54 24.53 -17.19
N ASP A 117 4.62 23.84 -17.59
CA ASP A 117 5.99 24.40 -17.53
C ASP A 117 6.19 25.61 -18.46
N ARG A 118 5.30 25.77 -19.46
CA ARG A 118 5.22 26.89 -20.40
C ARG A 118 3.77 27.18 -20.79
N PHE A 119 3.52 28.41 -21.25
CA PHE A 119 2.22 28.88 -21.74
C PHE A 119 2.25 29.10 -23.25
N ASP A 120 2.54 28.02 -23.99
CA ASP A 120 2.61 28.08 -25.46
C ASP A 120 1.24 28.40 -26.10
N ASP A 121 0.15 28.00 -25.43
CA ASP A 121 -1.25 28.27 -25.84
C ASP A 121 -1.94 29.36 -24.99
N GLY A 122 -1.15 30.22 -24.34
CA GLY A 122 -1.64 31.29 -23.46
C GLY A 122 -1.63 30.94 -21.97
N PRO A 123 -1.80 31.95 -21.09
CA PRO A 123 -1.63 31.77 -19.64
C PRO A 123 -2.69 30.86 -19.04
N ARG A 124 -2.25 29.89 -18.23
CA ARG A 124 -3.12 29.01 -17.44
C ARG A 124 -2.81 29.19 -15.95
N HIS A 125 -3.74 29.83 -15.25
CA HIS A 125 -3.68 30.02 -13.80
C HIS A 125 -4.96 29.44 -13.19
N VAL A 126 -4.86 28.28 -12.56
CA VAL A 126 -6.02 27.65 -11.95
C VAL A 126 -6.27 28.23 -10.56
N SER A 127 -7.54 28.45 -10.22
CA SER A 127 -7.90 28.84 -8.86
C SER A 127 -7.76 27.66 -7.92
N LEU A 128 -6.99 27.85 -6.84
CA LEU A 128 -6.87 26.92 -5.73
C LEU A 128 -7.50 27.50 -4.46
N ALA A 129 -8.44 28.44 -4.59
CA ALA A 129 -9.14 29.05 -3.46
C ALA A 129 -9.85 27.98 -2.61
N ASP A 130 -10.45 26.98 -3.28
CA ASP A 130 -11.12 25.84 -2.65
C ASP A 130 -10.51 24.54 -3.24
N PRO A 131 -9.41 24.01 -2.65
CA PRO A 131 -8.65 22.90 -3.25
C PRO A 131 -9.38 21.56 -3.25
N TYR A 132 -10.40 21.40 -2.39
CA TYR A 132 -11.10 20.14 -2.17
C TYR A 132 -12.55 20.22 -2.64
N THR A 133 -13.00 19.29 -3.48
CA THR A 133 -14.34 19.31 -4.08
C THR A 133 -15.44 19.10 -3.03
N PRO A 134 -16.44 20.00 -2.91
CA PRO A 134 -17.52 19.87 -1.93
C PRO A 134 -18.27 18.53 -1.98
N ARG A 135 -18.57 18.01 -3.18
CA ARG A 135 -19.23 16.71 -3.37
C ARG A 135 -18.43 15.56 -2.77
N VAL A 136 -17.10 15.57 -2.96
CA VAL A 136 -16.18 14.56 -2.44
C VAL A 136 -16.05 14.65 -0.93
N ARG A 137 -15.93 15.87 -0.39
CA ARG A 137 -15.91 16.11 1.06
C ARG A 137 -17.18 15.57 1.73
N ARG A 138 -18.35 15.86 1.17
CA ARG A 138 -19.64 15.36 1.68
C ARG A 138 -19.66 13.83 1.73
N ALA A 139 -19.24 13.16 0.65
CA ALA A 139 -19.19 11.70 0.62
C ALA A 139 -18.25 11.11 1.69
N LEU A 140 -17.06 11.73 1.90
CA LEU A 140 -16.13 11.32 2.95
C LEU A 140 -16.73 11.51 4.36
N LEU A 141 -17.44 12.61 4.61
CA LEU A 141 -18.10 12.89 5.89
C LEU A 141 -19.23 11.90 6.17
N GLU A 142 -20.07 11.62 5.16
CA GLU A 142 -21.17 10.66 5.26
C GLU A 142 -20.64 9.24 5.49
N ALA A 143 -19.62 8.82 4.73
CA ALA A 143 -18.93 7.55 4.94
C ALA A 143 -18.31 7.46 6.34
N GLY A 144 -17.66 8.53 6.79
CA GLY A 144 -17.05 8.61 8.12
C GLY A 144 -18.05 8.35 9.25
N ARG A 145 -19.21 9.01 9.20
CA ARG A 145 -20.30 8.82 10.18
C ARG A 145 -20.77 7.37 10.26
N ALA A 146 -20.76 6.63 9.16
CA ALA A 146 -21.18 5.23 9.11
C ALA A 146 -20.17 4.28 9.78
N THR A 147 -18.90 4.67 9.90
CA THR A 147 -17.82 3.83 10.47
C THR A 147 -17.63 3.97 11.98
N GLY A 148 -18.39 4.87 12.64
CA GLY A 148 -18.20 5.17 14.06
C GLY A 148 -16.91 5.94 14.39
N ALA A 149 -16.19 6.43 13.38
CA ALA A 149 -15.02 7.26 13.56
C ALA A 149 -15.39 8.65 14.08
N THR A 150 -14.52 9.25 14.91
CA THR A 150 -14.55 10.70 15.13
C THR A 150 -14.05 11.37 13.84
N VAL A 151 -14.94 12.12 13.19
CA VAL A 151 -14.62 12.81 11.93
C VAL A 151 -14.88 14.31 12.07
N HIS A 152 -13.83 15.09 11.86
CA HIS A 152 -13.87 16.55 11.86
C HIS A 152 -14.18 17.06 10.44
N ASP A 153 -15.19 17.93 10.33
CA ASP A 153 -15.59 18.58 9.09
C ASP A 153 -14.84 19.91 8.92
N GLY A 154 -13.85 19.91 8.03
CA GLY A 154 -13.02 21.06 7.76
C GLY A 154 -11.73 21.04 8.56
N GLY A 155 -10.71 21.68 8.00
CA GLY A 155 -9.38 21.71 8.58
C GLY A 155 -8.34 22.12 7.55
N THR A 156 -7.53 23.11 7.92
CA THR A 156 -6.37 23.54 7.12
C THR A 156 -5.18 22.62 7.36
N VAL A 157 -4.69 21.96 6.31
CA VAL A 157 -3.44 21.18 6.35
C VAL A 157 -2.25 22.03 5.92
N VAL A 158 -1.21 22.14 6.75
CA VAL A 158 0.08 22.67 6.31
C VAL A 158 0.93 21.55 5.73
N VAL A 159 1.40 21.73 4.50
CA VAL A 159 2.18 20.74 3.76
C VAL A 159 3.65 21.12 3.82
N ILE A 160 4.42 20.51 4.72
CA ILE A 160 5.87 20.72 4.80
C ILE A 160 6.63 19.84 3.81
N ASN A 161 7.85 20.24 3.43
CA ASN A 161 8.57 19.52 2.38
C ASN A 161 9.03 18.10 2.79
N GLY A 162 9.35 17.90 4.07
CA GLY A 162 10.01 16.67 4.55
C GLY A 162 11.47 16.54 4.08
N PRO A 163 12.14 15.41 4.36
CA PRO A 163 11.62 14.24 5.07
C PRO A 163 11.64 14.38 6.60
N ARG A 164 12.28 15.42 7.15
CA ARG A 164 12.25 15.66 8.60
C ARG A 164 10.87 16.09 9.07
N PHE A 165 10.54 15.76 10.31
CA PHE A 165 9.45 16.38 11.05
C PHE A 165 9.76 17.84 11.42
N SER A 166 8.73 18.53 11.91
CA SER A 166 8.83 19.92 12.36
C SER A 166 9.72 20.05 13.59
N THR A 167 10.42 21.17 13.70
CA THR A 167 10.94 21.63 15.00
C THR A 167 9.80 22.17 15.86
N ARG A 168 9.99 22.24 17.19
CA ARG A 168 9.00 22.86 18.10
C ARG A 168 8.66 24.30 17.71
N ALA A 169 9.65 25.07 17.22
CA ALA A 169 9.43 26.44 16.79
C ALA A 169 8.53 26.54 15.55
N GLU A 170 8.75 25.66 14.56
CA GLU A 170 7.87 25.57 13.39
C GLU A 170 6.46 25.14 13.78
N SER A 171 6.35 24.09 14.61
CA SER A 171 5.07 23.58 15.08
C SER A 171 4.28 24.64 15.87
N ALA A 172 4.93 25.36 16.78
CA ALA A 172 4.32 26.46 17.52
C ALA A 172 3.83 27.58 16.59
N TRP A 173 4.61 27.92 15.56
CA TRP A 173 4.18 28.88 14.55
C TRP A 173 2.98 28.38 13.75
N HIS A 174 2.96 27.11 13.33
CA HIS A 174 1.82 26.51 12.62
C HIS A 174 0.53 26.55 13.48
N ARG A 175 0.64 26.23 14.78
CA ARG A 175 -0.48 26.32 15.75
C ARG A 175 -1.02 27.74 15.88
N GLN A 176 -0.11 28.71 16.04
CA GLN A 176 -0.45 30.14 16.13
C GLN A 176 -1.08 30.67 14.84
N ALA A 177 -0.68 30.14 13.68
CA ALA A 177 -1.21 30.54 12.38
C ALA A 177 -2.66 30.09 12.12
N GLY A 178 -3.24 29.26 12.98
CA GLY A 178 -4.63 28.84 12.82
C GLY A 178 -4.83 27.47 12.16
N TRP A 179 -3.75 26.74 11.81
CA TRP A 179 -3.87 25.48 11.07
C TRP A 179 -4.19 24.28 11.96
N HIS A 180 -4.68 23.20 11.34
CA HIS A 180 -5.32 22.09 12.06
C HIS A 180 -4.43 20.85 12.08
N VAL A 181 -3.84 20.51 10.94
CA VAL A 181 -2.98 19.33 10.79
C VAL A 181 -1.75 19.66 9.96
N VAL A 182 -0.66 18.92 10.14
CA VAL A 182 0.57 19.01 9.35
C VAL A 182 0.83 17.70 8.62
N ASN A 183 1.18 17.79 7.33
CA ASN A 183 1.45 16.64 6.49
C ASN A 183 2.56 16.96 5.48
N MET A 184 2.89 16.00 4.59
CA MET A 184 3.94 16.19 3.58
C MET A 184 3.49 15.97 2.12
N THR A 185 2.22 15.62 1.85
CA THR A 185 1.81 15.05 0.54
C THR A 185 0.61 15.72 -0.14
N GLN A 186 -0.16 16.56 0.55
CA GLN A 186 -1.40 17.12 -0.03
C GLN A 186 -1.14 18.17 -1.13
N TYR A 187 0.03 18.80 -1.10
CA TYR A 187 0.54 19.65 -2.18
C TYR A 187 1.79 18.99 -2.80
N PRO A 188 1.93 18.93 -4.14
CA PRO A 188 1.08 19.55 -5.16
C PRO A 188 -0.08 18.68 -5.67
N GLU A 189 -0.42 17.58 -4.98
CA GLU A 189 -1.43 16.63 -5.48
C GLU A 189 -2.80 17.27 -5.73
N ALA A 190 -3.30 18.09 -4.80
CA ALA A 190 -4.55 18.82 -4.97
C ALA A 190 -4.51 19.82 -6.15
N ALA A 191 -3.38 20.51 -6.33
CA ALA A 191 -3.20 21.49 -7.40
C ALA A 191 -3.17 20.82 -8.78
N LEU A 192 -2.45 19.71 -8.89
CA LEU A 192 -2.37 18.92 -10.12
C LEU A 192 -3.71 18.26 -10.46
N ALA A 193 -4.43 17.73 -9.47
CA ALA A 193 -5.79 17.22 -9.68
C ALA A 193 -6.71 18.31 -10.26
N ARG A 194 -6.63 19.53 -9.72
CA ARG A 194 -7.36 20.69 -10.20
C ARG A 194 -6.97 21.10 -11.63
N GLU A 195 -5.69 21.13 -11.98
CA GLU A 195 -5.24 21.37 -13.36
C GLU A 195 -5.69 20.27 -14.33
N ALA A 196 -5.75 19.02 -13.87
CA ALA A 196 -6.23 17.88 -14.64
C ALA A 196 -7.76 17.83 -14.81
N GLY A 197 -8.52 18.72 -14.16
CA GLY A 197 -9.98 18.71 -14.16
C GLY A 197 -10.58 17.56 -13.36
N LEU A 198 -9.85 17.06 -12.35
CA LEU A 198 -10.27 15.98 -11.48
C LEU A 198 -10.85 16.52 -10.18
N ASP A 199 -11.93 15.91 -9.71
CA ASP A 199 -12.42 16.11 -8.36
C ASP A 199 -11.43 15.55 -7.34
N PHE A 200 -11.22 16.24 -6.22
CA PHE A 200 -10.22 15.85 -5.23
C PHE A 200 -10.74 15.95 -3.79
N GLY A 201 -10.48 14.93 -2.99
CA GLY A 201 -10.79 14.89 -1.56
C GLY A 201 -9.60 14.45 -0.72
N GLY A 202 -9.29 15.20 0.34
CA GLY A 202 -8.25 14.86 1.31
C GLY A 202 -8.85 14.31 2.60
N LEU A 203 -8.31 13.19 3.08
CA LEU A 203 -8.70 12.59 4.35
C LEU A 203 -7.45 12.41 5.23
N ALA A 204 -7.32 13.23 6.27
CA ALA A 204 -6.25 13.07 7.23
C ALA A 204 -6.62 11.96 8.23
N LEU A 205 -5.72 11.01 8.45
CA LEU A 205 -5.67 10.21 9.67
C LEU A 205 -4.67 10.86 10.61
N VAL A 206 -5.15 11.31 11.76
CA VAL A 206 -4.31 11.95 12.77
C VAL A 206 -3.51 10.88 13.49
N THR A 207 -2.19 10.98 13.49
CA THR A 207 -1.31 9.95 14.06
C THR A 207 -0.60 10.37 15.34
N ASP A 208 -0.47 11.67 15.57
CA ASP A 208 0.36 12.24 16.62
C ASP A 208 -0.03 13.72 16.82
N TYR A 209 0.62 14.41 17.76
CA TYR A 209 0.48 15.86 17.97
C TYR A 209 1.70 16.64 17.45
N ASP A 210 2.29 16.25 16.31
CA ASP A 210 3.49 16.81 15.70
C ASP A 210 4.66 16.84 16.70
N THR A 211 4.95 17.99 17.33
CA THR A 211 6.02 18.06 18.32
C THR A 211 5.57 17.79 19.77
N GLY A 212 4.39 17.19 19.95
CA GLY A 212 3.73 17.00 21.24
C GLY A 212 2.85 18.19 21.65
N LEU A 213 2.21 18.09 22.81
CA LEU A 213 1.33 19.13 23.35
C LEU A 213 2.05 20.00 24.39
N ASP A 214 1.94 21.31 24.24
CA ASP A 214 2.50 22.25 25.21
C ASP A 214 1.77 22.13 26.55
N GLY A 215 2.53 21.88 27.62
CA GLY A 215 1.98 21.75 28.98
C GLY A 215 1.52 20.33 29.35
N ASP A 216 1.67 19.36 28.44
CA ASP A 216 1.41 17.95 28.70
C ASP A 216 2.66 17.11 28.40
N PRO A 217 3.48 16.76 29.42
CA PRO A 217 4.72 16.02 29.21
C PRO A 217 4.51 14.56 28.82
N ASP A 218 3.30 14.02 28.97
CA ASP A 218 2.98 12.65 28.60
C ASP A 218 2.74 12.50 27.10
N VAL A 219 2.56 13.62 26.38
CA VAL A 219 2.41 13.65 24.92
C VAL A 219 3.73 14.03 24.25
N ALA A 220 4.49 12.99 23.88
CA ALA A 220 5.81 13.12 23.27
C ALA A 220 5.78 13.70 21.84
N PRO A 221 6.92 14.22 21.34
CA PRO A 221 7.08 14.51 19.92
C PRO A 221 6.99 13.27 19.05
N VAL A 222 6.48 13.45 17.83
CA VAL A 222 6.30 12.40 16.84
C VAL A 222 7.59 11.64 16.56
N GLY A 223 7.47 10.31 16.61
CA GLY A 223 8.42 9.37 16.06
C GLY A 223 7.85 8.67 14.83
N GLN A 224 8.72 8.19 13.93
CA GLN A 224 8.28 7.41 12.78
C GLN A 224 7.49 6.14 13.20
N GLU A 225 7.92 5.49 14.28
CA GLU A 225 7.29 4.26 14.78
C GLU A 225 5.85 4.49 15.24
N GLU A 226 5.61 5.59 15.96
CA GLU A 226 4.28 6.00 16.44
C GLU A 226 3.31 6.26 15.28
N VAL A 227 3.78 6.97 14.24
CA VAL A 227 3.00 7.21 13.02
C VAL A 227 2.53 5.88 12.41
N PHE A 228 3.44 4.92 12.26
CA PHE A 228 3.10 3.61 11.70
C PHE A 228 2.22 2.78 12.62
N GLU A 229 2.33 2.92 13.94
CA GLU A 229 1.48 2.22 14.90
C GLU A 229 0.03 2.71 14.87
N VAL A 230 -0.18 4.03 14.90
CA VAL A 230 -1.54 4.59 14.80
C VAL A 230 -2.14 4.28 13.44
N PHE A 231 -1.34 4.35 12.37
CA PHE A 231 -1.81 3.96 11.05
C PHE A 231 -2.27 2.49 11.02
N ARG A 232 -1.45 1.57 11.55
CA ARG A 232 -1.79 0.13 11.60
C ARG A 232 -3.08 -0.14 12.37
N SER A 233 -3.29 0.53 13.51
CA SER A 233 -4.51 0.34 14.32
C SER A 233 -5.77 0.92 13.70
N HIS A 234 -5.65 1.77 12.67
CA HIS A 234 -6.77 2.51 12.07
C HIS A 234 -7.00 2.19 10.58
N ILE A 235 -6.11 1.43 9.94
CA ILE A 235 -6.16 1.23 8.48
C ILE A 235 -7.45 0.57 8.00
N GLN A 236 -7.97 -0.42 8.73
CA GLN A 236 -9.23 -1.08 8.35
C GLN A 236 -10.42 -0.13 8.40
N ARG A 237 -10.42 0.82 9.36
CA ARG A 237 -11.44 1.87 9.45
C ARG A 237 -11.33 2.84 8.27
N VAL A 238 -10.11 3.26 7.92
CA VAL A 238 -9.86 4.13 6.76
C VAL A 238 -10.28 3.43 5.46
N ARG A 239 -9.92 2.15 5.27
CA ARG A 239 -10.34 1.35 4.11
C ARG A 239 -11.87 1.28 3.99
N SER A 240 -12.54 0.93 5.08
CA SER A 240 -14.01 0.85 5.14
C SER A 240 -14.67 2.19 4.77
N LEU A 241 -14.13 3.30 5.28
CA LEU A 241 -14.60 4.64 4.95
C LEU A 241 -14.41 4.95 3.46
N LEU A 242 -13.23 4.68 2.91
CA LEU A 242 -12.94 4.96 1.50
C LEU A 242 -13.87 4.17 0.57
N PHE A 243 -14.13 2.90 0.86
CA PHE A 243 -15.07 2.08 0.07
C PHE A 243 -16.52 2.57 0.19
N ALA A 244 -16.96 2.94 1.39
CA ALA A 244 -18.27 3.58 1.56
C ALA A 244 -18.37 4.91 0.77
N ALA A 245 -17.30 5.71 0.75
CA ALA A 245 -17.24 6.96 -0.02
C ALA A 245 -17.28 6.69 -1.54
N VAL A 246 -16.60 5.64 -2.02
CA VAL A 246 -16.67 5.17 -3.43
C VAL A 246 -18.12 4.91 -3.84
N VAL A 247 -18.85 4.14 -3.04
CA VAL A 247 -20.27 3.80 -3.33
C VAL A 247 -21.15 5.06 -3.33
N LEU A 248 -20.96 5.96 -2.36
CA LEU A 248 -21.71 7.22 -2.29
C LEU A 248 -21.45 8.12 -3.51
N LEU A 249 -20.19 8.18 -3.97
CA LEU A 249 -19.80 9.00 -5.12
C LEU A 249 -20.35 8.46 -6.46
N ALA A 250 -20.41 7.14 -6.60
CA ALA A 250 -21.03 6.48 -7.76
C ALA A 250 -22.56 6.65 -7.75
N GLY A 251 -23.20 6.51 -6.60
CA GLY A 251 -24.66 6.63 -6.45
C GLY A 251 -25.23 8.03 -6.71
N CYS A 252 -24.42 9.08 -6.51
CA CYS A 252 -24.85 10.48 -6.73
C CYS A 252 -24.63 11.00 -8.16
N GLY A 253 -24.29 10.15 -9.14
CA GLY A 253 -24.06 10.57 -10.54
C GLY A 253 -25.31 10.95 -11.35
N ALA A 254 -26.51 10.89 -10.77
CA ALA A 254 -27.78 11.01 -11.53
C ALA A 254 -28.61 12.29 -11.30
N ALA A 255 -28.14 13.28 -10.54
CA ALA A 255 -28.89 14.54 -10.38
C ALA A 255 -27.99 15.73 -10.04
N GLU A 256 -27.64 16.51 -11.05
CA GLU A 256 -27.68 17.99 -11.07
C GLU A 256 -27.13 18.47 -12.43
N GLU A 257 -28.02 18.63 -13.41
CA GLU A 257 -27.81 19.43 -14.61
C GLU A 257 -28.29 20.87 -14.31
N ASP A 258 -27.42 21.87 -14.50
CA ASP A 258 -27.77 23.13 -15.19
C ASP A 258 -26.49 23.91 -15.60
N GLU A 259 -26.47 24.28 -16.89
CA GLU A 259 -25.42 24.66 -17.85
C GLU A 259 -24.92 26.16 -17.84
N PRO A 260 -24.08 26.70 -18.79
CA PRO A 260 -23.53 26.15 -20.05
C PRO A 260 -22.03 26.35 -20.41
N GLU A 261 -21.56 25.37 -21.20
CA GLU A 261 -20.64 25.29 -22.37
C GLU A 261 -19.63 26.39 -22.80
N ALA A 262 -18.42 25.95 -23.19
CA ALA A 262 -17.80 26.27 -24.49
C ALA A 262 -16.66 25.27 -24.87
N ALA A 263 -16.87 24.45 -25.91
CA ALA A 263 -15.85 23.63 -26.58
C ALA A 263 -14.98 24.46 -27.56
N PRO A 264 -13.88 23.91 -28.11
CA PRO A 264 -14.04 23.15 -29.36
C PRO A 264 -13.12 21.92 -29.57
N SER A 265 -13.67 21.09 -30.47
CA SER A 265 -13.21 19.91 -31.22
C SER A 265 -11.83 19.94 -31.90
N SER A 266 -11.21 18.75 -32.06
CA SER A 266 -10.74 18.15 -33.34
C SER A 266 -9.73 17.01 -33.10
N ALA A 267 -10.14 15.74 -33.16
CA ALA A 267 -10.01 14.81 -34.29
C ALA A 267 -8.64 14.08 -34.47
N ALA A 268 -8.65 12.75 -34.28
CA ALA A 268 -7.63 11.78 -34.72
C ALA A 268 -7.79 11.44 -36.22
N PRO A 269 -6.80 10.81 -36.90
CA PRO A 269 -6.82 9.34 -37.14
C PRO A 269 -5.41 8.71 -37.45
N PRO A 270 -5.25 7.49 -38.02
CA PRO A 270 -5.74 6.15 -37.60
C PRO A 270 -4.64 5.05 -37.53
N SER A 271 -5.06 3.86 -37.09
CA SER A 271 -4.35 2.57 -36.99
C SER A 271 -3.80 1.98 -38.30
N ALA A 272 -2.84 1.05 -38.18
CA ALA A 272 -2.57 0.01 -39.18
C ALA A 272 -2.43 -1.38 -38.52
N THR A 273 -3.32 -2.26 -38.93
CA THR A 273 -3.44 -3.70 -38.67
C THR A 273 -2.42 -4.49 -39.50
N MET A 274 -1.84 -5.58 -38.98
CA MET A 274 -1.50 -6.78 -39.76
C MET A 274 -1.40 -8.04 -38.87
N THR A 275 -2.17 -9.06 -39.25
CA THR A 275 -1.99 -10.50 -39.06
C THR A 275 -2.68 -11.18 -40.27
N PRO A 276 -2.54 -12.50 -40.56
CA PRO A 276 -1.62 -13.53 -40.07
C PRO A 276 -1.02 -14.39 -41.21
N SER A 277 -0.19 -15.41 -40.92
CA SER A 277 -0.11 -16.64 -41.73
C SER A 277 0.52 -17.81 -40.97
N ALA A 278 -0.02 -19.01 -41.17
CA ALA A 278 0.11 -20.20 -40.33
C ALA A 278 0.97 -21.34 -40.94
N ALA A 279 1.67 -22.08 -40.04
CA ALA A 279 1.87 -23.55 -39.91
C ALA A 279 2.47 -24.40 -41.08
N PRO A 280 2.80 -25.72 -40.91
CA PRO A 280 2.98 -26.59 -39.72
C PRO A 280 4.24 -27.54 -39.79
N SER A 281 4.30 -28.52 -38.85
CA SER A 281 5.00 -29.84 -38.89
C SER A 281 6.36 -29.91 -38.17
N SER A 282 6.76 -30.92 -37.38
CA SER A 282 6.46 -32.36 -37.34
C SER A 282 6.79 -32.96 -35.96
N ALA A 283 6.18 -34.10 -35.61
CA ALA A 283 6.29 -34.84 -34.35
C ALA A 283 7.34 -35.97 -34.32
N ALA A 284 7.70 -36.35 -33.07
CA ALA A 284 8.10 -37.67 -32.51
C ALA A 284 9.52 -38.24 -32.81
N PRO A 285 10.15 -39.08 -31.93
CA PRO A 285 9.52 -40.00 -30.97
C PRO A 285 10.11 -40.10 -29.54
N SER A 286 9.31 -40.77 -28.70
CA SER A 286 9.47 -41.09 -27.26
C SER A 286 10.28 -42.36 -26.98
N SER A 287 10.84 -42.48 -25.77
CA SER A 287 10.87 -43.66 -24.85
C SER A 287 12.03 -43.55 -23.83
N PRO A 288 12.03 -44.26 -22.66
CA PRO A 288 10.93 -44.79 -21.85
C PRO A 288 10.96 -44.31 -20.37
N SER A 289 9.81 -44.40 -19.72
CA SER A 289 9.62 -44.25 -18.26
C SER A 289 10.21 -45.43 -17.48
N PRO A 290 10.83 -45.21 -16.30
CA PRO A 290 10.87 -46.20 -15.23
C PRO A 290 9.62 -46.09 -14.34
N SER A 291 9.13 -47.25 -13.89
CA SER A 291 8.01 -47.43 -12.96
C SER A 291 8.25 -46.79 -11.59
N PRO A 292 7.18 -46.45 -10.83
CA PRO A 292 7.25 -45.45 -9.79
C PRO A 292 7.88 -46.00 -8.52
N VAL A 293 9.02 -45.43 -8.14
CA VAL A 293 9.28 -45.14 -6.73
C VAL A 293 8.19 -44.14 -6.33
N ALA A 294 7.56 -44.31 -5.16
CA ALA A 294 6.60 -43.33 -4.65
C ALA A 294 7.27 -41.95 -4.69
N THR A 295 6.93 -41.19 -5.73
CA THR A 295 7.58 -39.93 -6.05
C THR A 295 6.85 -38.94 -5.19
N VAL A 296 7.53 -38.46 -4.15
CA VAL A 296 7.11 -37.26 -3.47
C VAL A 296 7.01 -36.19 -4.56
N VAL A 297 5.78 -35.80 -4.88
CA VAL A 297 5.54 -34.73 -5.85
C VAL A 297 6.02 -33.46 -5.18
N VAL A 298 7.07 -32.85 -5.74
CA VAL A 298 7.53 -31.54 -5.28
C VAL A 298 6.57 -30.50 -5.88
N PRO A 299 5.86 -29.73 -5.05
CA PRO A 299 5.02 -28.62 -5.53
C PRO A 299 5.86 -27.59 -6.29
N GLU A 300 5.26 -26.88 -7.26
CA GLU A 300 5.95 -25.88 -8.09
C GLU A 300 6.52 -24.72 -7.23
N GLU A 301 5.81 -24.42 -6.14
CA GLU A 301 6.16 -23.44 -5.12
C GLU A 301 7.46 -23.81 -4.38
N LEU A 302 7.80 -25.10 -4.32
CA LEU A 302 9.02 -25.60 -3.67
C LEU A 302 10.20 -25.78 -4.62
N ASP A 303 10.04 -25.53 -5.93
CA ASP A 303 11.11 -25.67 -6.93
C ASP A 303 12.05 -24.44 -6.94
N PHE A 304 12.67 -24.14 -5.81
CA PHE A 304 13.61 -23.03 -5.66
C PHE A 304 14.88 -23.41 -4.90
N THR A 305 15.91 -22.59 -5.08
CA THR A 305 17.11 -22.59 -4.24
C THR A 305 17.32 -21.17 -3.74
N ALA A 306 17.45 -20.99 -2.43
CA ALA A 306 17.62 -19.68 -1.81
C ALA A 306 18.87 -19.64 -0.92
N PRO A 307 19.58 -18.50 -0.84
CA PRO A 307 20.63 -18.33 0.17
C PRO A 307 20.03 -18.32 1.58
N THR A 308 20.81 -18.72 2.58
CA THR A 308 20.41 -18.65 3.99
C THR A 308 21.09 -17.48 4.69
N VAL A 309 20.44 -16.92 5.71
CA VAL A 309 20.98 -15.80 6.51
C VAL A 309 22.31 -16.17 7.18
N GLY A 310 22.45 -17.41 7.68
CA GLY A 310 23.68 -17.92 8.28
C GLY A 310 24.78 -18.35 7.29
N GLY A 311 24.57 -18.12 5.99
CA GLY A 311 25.43 -18.58 4.92
C GLY A 311 25.14 -20.03 4.48
N GLY A 312 25.25 -20.26 3.17
CA GLY A 312 24.88 -21.52 2.53
C GLY A 312 23.68 -21.35 1.59
N THR A 313 23.12 -22.48 1.18
CA THR A 313 21.96 -22.55 0.28
C THR A 313 20.95 -23.55 0.82
N PHE A 314 19.67 -23.22 0.66
CA PHE A 314 18.54 -24.08 1.01
C PHE A 314 17.80 -24.49 -0.26
N GLU A 315 17.48 -25.78 -0.38
CA GLU A 315 16.70 -26.34 -1.49
C GLU A 315 15.24 -26.49 -1.03
N GLY A 316 14.31 -25.75 -1.64
CA GLY A 316 12.88 -25.79 -1.29
C GLY A 316 12.28 -27.18 -1.42
N ALA A 317 12.75 -27.96 -2.41
CA ALA A 317 12.34 -29.35 -2.65
C ALA A 317 12.58 -30.28 -1.44
N SER A 318 13.48 -29.91 -0.52
CA SER A 318 13.72 -30.67 0.71
C SER A 318 12.54 -30.67 1.69
N LEU A 319 11.59 -29.73 1.52
CA LEU A 319 10.36 -29.65 2.31
C LEU A 319 9.26 -30.59 1.79
N ALA A 320 9.40 -31.15 0.60
CA ALA A 320 8.38 -32.01 0.03
C ALA A 320 8.28 -33.35 0.79
N GLY A 321 7.06 -33.84 0.99
CA GLY A 321 6.83 -35.16 1.62
C GLY A 321 6.83 -35.13 3.15
N ARG A 322 7.05 -33.97 3.77
CA ARG A 322 6.87 -33.74 5.22
C ARG A 322 6.09 -32.45 5.42
N PRO A 323 5.28 -32.34 6.48
CA PRO A 323 4.61 -31.10 6.78
C PRO A 323 5.64 -29.98 7.07
N ALA A 324 5.44 -28.80 6.49
CA ALA A 324 6.34 -27.67 6.68
C ALA A 324 5.58 -26.34 6.81
N VAL A 325 6.15 -25.43 7.60
CA VAL A 325 5.69 -24.05 7.76
C VAL A 325 6.76 -23.13 7.24
N LEU A 326 6.41 -22.31 6.26
CA LEU A 326 7.19 -21.17 5.80
C LEU A 326 6.63 -19.92 6.46
N TRP A 327 7.36 -19.35 7.40
CA TRP A 327 6.99 -18.10 8.07
C TRP A 327 7.62 -16.92 7.35
N PHE A 328 6.81 -16.11 6.69
CA PHE A 328 7.27 -14.95 5.93
C PHE A 328 7.38 -13.73 6.84
N TRP A 329 8.57 -13.14 6.93
CA TRP A 329 8.80 -12.00 7.81
C TRP A 329 9.78 -10.99 7.22
N ALA A 330 9.83 -9.81 7.81
CA ALA A 330 10.80 -8.76 7.49
C ALA A 330 11.40 -8.18 8.78
N PRO A 331 12.65 -7.72 8.82
CA PRO A 331 13.31 -7.29 10.06
C PRO A 331 12.65 -6.06 10.72
N TRP A 332 12.00 -5.22 9.92
CA TRP A 332 11.27 -4.05 10.39
C TRP A 332 9.82 -4.37 10.82
N CYS A 333 9.36 -5.61 10.68
CA CYS A 333 7.99 -6.04 10.94
C CYS A 333 7.70 -6.26 12.43
N PRO A 334 6.86 -5.44 13.09
CA PRO A 334 6.55 -5.60 14.51
C PRO A 334 5.61 -6.77 14.81
N VAL A 335 4.75 -7.17 13.86
CA VAL A 335 3.92 -8.39 13.99
C VAL A 335 4.82 -9.61 14.07
N CYS A 336 5.72 -9.74 13.10
CA CYS A 336 6.73 -10.77 13.05
C CYS A 336 7.60 -10.78 14.33
N ARG A 337 7.98 -9.60 14.86
CA ARG A 337 8.69 -9.55 16.16
C ARG A 337 7.86 -10.09 17.33
N ARG A 338 6.54 -9.90 17.33
CA ARG A 338 5.64 -10.45 18.35
C ARG A 338 5.37 -11.94 18.15
N GLU A 339 5.33 -12.40 16.90
CA GLU A 339 5.17 -13.81 16.54
C GLU A 339 6.44 -14.63 16.78
N ALA A 340 7.63 -14.01 16.68
CA ALA A 340 8.91 -14.73 16.75
C ALA A 340 9.03 -15.67 17.96
N PRO A 341 8.68 -15.28 19.21
CA PRO A 341 8.71 -16.19 20.35
C PRO A 341 7.74 -17.38 20.23
N LEU A 342 6.54 -17.15 19.68
CA LEU A 342 5.54 -18.20 19.45
C LEU A 342 6.01 -19.16 18.35
N VAL A 343 6.55 -18.63 17.25
CA VAL A 343 7.08 -19.44 16.15
C VAL A 343 8.28 -20.27 16.62
N ALA A 344 9.17 -19.72 17.44
CA ALA A 344 10.27 -20.45 18.05
C ALA A 344 9.77 -21.59 18.97
N ASP A 345 8.78 -21.33 19.82
CA ASP A 345 8.16 -22.35 20.68
C ASP A 345 7.52 -23.47 19.86
N LEU A 346 6.74 -23.13 18.84
CA LEU A 346 6.09 -24.09 17.95
C LEU A 346 7.11 -24.91 17.15
N ALA A 347 8.16 -24.27 16.63
CA ALA A 347 9.23 -24.97 15.92
C ALA A 347 9.92 -26.01 16.82
N SER A 348 10.18 -25.66 18.09
CA SER A 348 10.74 -26.61 19.06
C SER A 348 9.74 -27.72 19.44
N ARG A 349 8.48 -27.36 19.70
CA ARG A 349 7.44 -28.31 20.14
C ARG A 349 7.06 -29.33 19.05
N TYR A 350 7.20 -28.98 17.77
CA TYR A 350 6.81 -29.81 16.63
C TYR A 350 7.99 -30.27 15.76
N GLU A 351 9.24 -30.15 16.22
CA GLU A 351 10.45 -30.43 15.42
C GLU A 351 10.46 -31.81 14.72
N ASP A 352 9.90 -32.84 15.36
CA ASP A 352 9.82 -34.20 14.81
C ASP A 352 8.75 -34.34 13.71
N ARG A 353 7.76 -33.44 13.68
CA ARG A 353 6.54 -33.55 12.85
C ARG A 353 6.42 -32.50 11.77
N VAL A 354 6.87 -31.27 12.03
CA VAL A 354 6.72 -30.11 11.14
C VAL A 354 8.08 -29.42 10.99
N THR A 355 8.51 -29.17 9.76
CA THR A 355 9.71 -28.39 9.49
C THR A 355 9.37 -26.91 9.41
N PHE A 356 10.03 -26.08 10.21
CA PHE A 356 9.87 -24.62 10.15
C PHE A 356 11.02 -23.99 9.36
N VAL A 357 10.68 -23.06 8.48
CA VAL A 357 11.62 -22.23 7.72
C VAL A 357 11.16 -20.79 7.78
N GLY A 358 12.04 -19.89 8.21
CA GLY A 358 11.78 -18.45 8.13
C GLY A 358 12.16 -17.93 6.74
N VAL A 359 11.34 -17.08 6.14
CA VAL A 359 11.62 -16.43 4.86
C VAL A 359 11.77 -14.93 5.10
N ALA A 360 13.01 -14.45 5.18
CA ALA A 360 13.32 -13.07 5.49
C ALA A 360 13.34 -12.23 4.20
N GLY A 361 12.30 -11.44 3.97
CA GLY A 361 12.16 -10.65 2.74
C GLY A 361 11.85 -9.18 3.00
N LEU A 362 11.61 -8.46 1.90
CA LEU A 362 11.17 -7.05 1.90
C LEU A 362 12.09 -6.07 2.66
N SER A 363 13.37 -6.41 2.78
CA SER A 363 14.45 -5.55 3.27
C SER A 363 15.66 -5.72 2.37
N GLY A 364 16.41 -4.65 2.08
CA GLY A 364 17.72 -4.79 1.40
C GLY A 364 18.88 -5.00 2.37
N ASP A 365 18.61 -4.90 3.67
CA ASP A 365 19.60 -4.86 4.74
C ASP A 365 19.75 -6.22 5.42
N LEU A 366 20.86 -6.90 5.13
CA LEU A 366 21.18 -8.20 5.72
C LEU A 366 21.49 -8.09 7.22
N ALA A 367 22.11 -6.99 7.66
CA ALA A 367 22.45 -6.81 9.06
C ALA A 367 21.20 -6.70 9.93
N ALA A 368 20.17 -6.01 9.44
CA ALA A 368 18.87 -5.95 10.12
C ALA A 368 18.17 -7.32 10.19
N ILE A 369 18.34 -8.17 9.16
CA ILE A 369 17.83 -9.55 9.15
C ILE A 369 18.55 -10.38 10.20
N GLU A 370 19.87 -10.33 10.24
CA GLU A 370 20.69 -11.03 11.25
C GLU A 370 20.34 -10.58 12.67
N GLU A 371 20.17 -9.27 12.89
CA GLU A 371 19.75 -8.69 14.17
C GLU A 371 18.37 -9.19 14.60
N PHE A 372 17.38 -9.22 13.71
CA PHE A 372 16.06 -9.77 14.03
C PHE A 372 16.13 -11.24 14.42
N VAL A 373 16.91 -12.06 13.71
CA VAL A 373 17.05 -13.49 14.02
C VAL A 373 17.61 -13.69 15.43
N SER A 374 18.59 -12.88 15.82
CA SER A 374 19.19 -12.91 17.15
C SER A 374 18.26 -12.35 18.24
N ASP A 375 17.66 -11.18 18.03
CA ASP A 375 16.83 -10.52 19.04
C ASP A 375 15.47 -11.21 19.22
N GLY A 376 14.96 -11.83 18.16
CA GLY A 376 13.69 -12.57 18.16
C GLY A 376 13.78 -13.97 18.77
N GLY A 377 14.99 -14.48 19.06
CA GLY A 377 15.19 -15.81 19.63
C GLY A 377 14.79 -16.96 18.69
N VAL A 378 14.96 -16.77 17.38
CA VAL A 378 14.55 -17.72 16.33
C VAL A 378 15.74 -18.42 15.67
N GLU A 379 16.94 -18.37 16.27
CA GLU A 379 18.17 -18.96 15.71
C GLU A 379 18.11 -20.49 15.53
N GLY A 380 17.15 -21.15 16.20
CA GLY A 380 16.87 -22.58 16.02
C GLY A 380 16.19 -22.94 14.70
N ILE A 381 15.74 -21.95 13.93
CA ILE A 381 15.05 -22.11 12.65
C ILE A 381 16.00 -21.73 11.51
N VAL A 382 15.91 -22.42 10.37
CA VAL A 382 16.63 -21.98 9.16
C VAL A 382 15.91 -20.77 8.57
N HIS A 383 16.64 -19.66 8.40
CA HIS A 383 16.14 -18.46 7.75
C HIS A 383 16.72 -18.31 6.34
N LEU A 384 15.85 -18.16 5.35
CA LEU A 384 16.20 -17.81 3.97
C LEU A 384 16.43 -16.31 3.86
N ASP A 385 17.49 -15.93 3.16
CA ASP A 385 17.74 -14.56 2.71
C ASP A 385 16.96 -14.35 1.40
N ASP A 386 15.74 -13.82 1.51
CA ASP A 386 14.85 -13.50 0.38
C ASP A 386 14.71 -12.00 0.18
N ARG A 387 15.81 -11.25 0.32
CA ARG A 387 15.83 -9.78 0.15
C ARG A 387 15.32 -9.31 -1.22
N GLU A 388 15.50 -10.14 -2.26
CA GLU A 388 14.99 -9.89 -3.61
C GLU A 388 13.50 -10.31 -3.79
N GLY A 389 12.91 -11.03 -2.83
CA GLY A 389 11.49 -11.39 -2.81
C GLY A 389 11.11 -12.52 -3.78
N GLU A 390 12.04 -13.38 -4.17
CA GLU A 390 11.79 -14.48 -5.10
C GLU A 390 10.92 -15.56 -4.46
N VAL A 391 11.20 -15.95 -3.21
CA VAL A 391 10.40 -16.93 -2.47
C VAL A 391 9.04 -16.34 -2.10
N TYR A 392 8.99 -15.07 -1.68
CA TYR A 392 7.74 -14.34 -1.47
C TYR A 392 6.85 -14.40 -2.72
N SER A 393 7.39 -14.04 -3.88
CA SER A 393 6.63 -14.03 -5.14
C SER A 393 6.12 -15.43 -5.50
N ARG A 394 6.90 -16.48 -5.22
CA ARG A 394 6.58 -17.86 -5.58
C ARG A 394 5.42 -18.44 -4.77
N PHE A 395 5.28 -18.01 -3.52
CA PHE A 395 4.13 -18.34 -2.67
C PHE A 395 2.99 -17.31 -2.80
N GLU A 396 3.09 -16.40 -3.77
CA GLU A 396 2.16 -15.28 -3.96
C GLU A 396 1.98 -14.44 -2.66
N VAL A 397 3.00 -14.40 -1.80
CA VAL A 397 3.00 -13.68 -0.53
C VAL A 397 3.21 -12.20 -0.81
N THR A 398 2.26 -11.37 -0.34
CA THR A 398 2.29 -9.91 -0.52
C THR A 398 2.51 -9.16 0.78
N GLN A 399 2.50 -9.86 1.93
CA GLN A 399 2.66 -9.27 3.25
C GLN A 399 3.60 -10.09 4.14
N GLN A 400 4.43 -9.39 4.90
CA GLN A 400 5.38 -9.94 5.85
C GLN A 400 4.69 -10.33 7.17
N TYR A 401 4.12 -11.53 7.22
CA TYR A 401 3.57 -12.30 8.38
C TYR A 401 2.67 -13.45 7.89
N ASP A 402 2.49 -13.60 6.57
CA ASP A 402 1.78 -14.75 6.01
C ASP A 402 2.47 -16.06 6.40
N LEU A 403 1.68 -17.13 6.52
CA LEU A 403 2.17 -18.48 6.78
C LEU A 403 1.89 -19.38 5.58
N GLY A 404 2.95 -19.86 4.93
CA GLY A 404 2.86 -20.94 3.95
C GLY A 404 2.85 -22.29 4.66
N LEU A 405 1.75 -23.02 4.57
CA LEU A 405 1.61 -24.39 5.06
C LEU A 405 1.79 -25.35 3.90
N VAL A 406 2.73 -26.27 4.03
CA VAL A 406 2.97 -27.34 3.05
C VAL A 406 2.63 -28.66 3.71
N SER A 407 1.58 -29.32 3.24
CA SER A 407 1.18 -30.65 3.71
C SER A 407 2.12 -31.73 3.15
N ALA A 408 2.17 -32.89 3.83
CA ALA A 408 3.02 -34.01 3.39
C ALA A 408 2.65 -34.57 2.00
N ASP A 409 1.41 -34.34 1.54
CA ASP A 409 0.94 -34.73 0.21
C ASP A 409 1.31 -33.71 -0.89
N GLY A 410 1.95 -32.60 -0.53
CA GLY A 410 2.35 -31.52 -1.44
C GLY A 410 1.31 -30.42 -1.60
N THR A 411 0.20 -30.45 -0.86
CA THR A 411 -0.74 -29.31 -0.87
C THR A 411 -0.10 -28.08 -0.20
N VAL A 412 -0.16 -26.94 -0.87
CA VAL A 412 0.31 -25.65 -0.34
C VAL A 412 -0.90 -24.77 -0.04
N GLU A 413 -0.99 -24.27 1.20
CA GLU A 413 -2.00 -23.31 1.65
C GLU A 413 -1.27 -22.08 2.22
N VAL A 414 -1.65 -20.87 1.81
CA VAL A 414 -1.08 -19.65 2.38
C VAL A 414 -2.14 -18.97 3.25
N LEU A 415 -1.92 -18.96 4.56
CA LEU A 415 -2.74 -18.21 5.50
C LEU A 415 -2.31 -16.74 5.47
N ARG A 416 -3.29 -15.86 5.18
CA ARG A 416 -3.07 -14.42 5.06
C ARG A 416 -3.31 -13.74 6.40
N GLY A 417 -2.25 -13.13 6.94
CA GLY A 417 -2.21 -12.54 8.29
C GLY A 417 -2.28 -11.01 8.31
N PRO A 418 -2.15 -10.31 9.46
CA PRO A 418 -1.66 -10.81 10.74
C PRO A 418 -2.65 -11.77 11.40
N LEU A 419 -2.17 -12.97 11.74
CA LEU A 419 -2.94 -14.00 12.44
C LEU A 419 -2.81 -13.80 13.95
N ASP A 420 -3.83 -14.15 14.72
CA ASP A 420 -3.68 -14.23 16.17
C ASP A 420 -2.96 -15.53 16.61
N GLU A 421 -2.56 -15.58 17.88
CA GLU A 421 -1.81 -16.72 18.43
C GLU A 421 -2.58 -18.03 18.31
N ASP A 422 -3.90 -18.01 18.55
CA ASP A 422 -4.74 -19.22 18.50
C ASP A 422 -4.88 -19.73 17.06
N GLU A 423 -4.97 -18.83 16.08
CA GLU A 423 -5.01 -19.15 14.65
C GLU A 423 -3.70 -19.81 14.19
N ILE A 424 -2.55 -19.27 14.57
CA ILE A 424 -1.22 -19.83 14.24
C ILE A 424 -1.08 -21.22 14.87
N VAL A 425 -1.42 -21.37 16.15
CA VAL A 425 -1.36 -22.65 16.85
C VAL A 425 -2.28 -23.68 16.19
N ALA A 426 -3.53 -23.31 15.89
CA ALA A 426 -4.49 -24.21 15.26
C ALA A 426 -4.04 -24.65 13.86
N ALA A 427 -3.43 -23.75 13.09
CA ALA A 427 -2.87 -24.06 11.77
C ALA A 427 -1.74 -25.09 11.86
N VAL A 428 -0.79 -24.89 12.78
CA VAL A 428 0.32 -25.83 13.00
C VAL A 428 -0.17 -27.17 13.54
N GLU A 429 -1.13 -27.17 14.47
CA GLU A 429 -1.73 -28.39 15.00
C GLU A 429 -2.47 -29.20 13.93
N ARG A 430 -3.23 -28.52 13.07
CA ARG A 430 -3.89 -29.12 11.92
C ARG A 430 -2.87 -29.75 10.98
N LEU A 431 -1.83 -29.00 10.62
CA LEU A 431 -0.77 -29.45 9.73
C LEU A 431 0.00 -30.66 10.31
N ALA A 432 0.26 -30.66 11.62
CA ALA A 432 0.94 -31.75 12.30
C ALA A 432 0.07 -33.02 12.47
N ALA A 433 -1.25 -32.91 12.33
CA ALA A 433 -2.18 -34.03 12.44
C ALA A 433 -2.31 -34.84 11.13
N GLY A 434 -1.93 -34.25 9.99
CA GLY A 434 -2.07 -34.83 8.65
C GLY A 434 -3.36 -34.41 7.99
#